data_AF-A0A7V0JHB0-F1
#
_entry.id   AF-A0A7V0JHB0-F1
#
_cell.length_a   1.000
_cell.length_b   1.000
_cell.length_c   1.000
_cell.angle_alpha   90.00
_cell.angle_beta   90.00
_cell.angle_gamma   90.00
#
_symmetry.space_group_name_H-M   'P 1'
#
loop_
_entity.id
_entity.type
_entity.pdbx_description
1 polymer ?
#
loop_
_entity_poly.entity_id
_entity_poly.type
_entity_poly.pdbx_seq_one_letter_code
_entity_poly.pdbx_strand_id
1 'polypeptide(L)'
;MELKIFGRAIHIPLNGLNVSRRLEFRLLMRYLDLDGEERLLDVACGDGYWSNRMTSRAAAVVGFDFNQNRLRQARKLAKFLSGAIRCDAHDLPIKSAAFDCSVGICVLEHFKDDLKALRELRRVLKPGGKLALTVDSFT
;
A
#
# COMPACT_ATOMS: atom_id res chain seq x y z
N MET A 1 -11.13 -12.71 2.06
CA MET A 1 -12.19 -13.53 2.69
C MET A 1 -11.59 -14.88 2.99
N GLU A 2 -11.68 -15.34 4.24
CA GLU A 2 -11.27 -16.70 4.57
C GLU A 2 -12.43 -17.65 4.24
N LEU A 3 -12.21 -18.52 3.26
CA LEU A 3 -13.12 -19.59 2.93
C LEU A 3 -12.55 -20.90 3.47
N LYS A 4 -13.37 -21.68 4.16
CA LYS A 4 -13.04 -23.06 4.50
C LYS A 4 -13.50 -23.96 3.38
N ILE A 5 -12.56 -24.48 2.59
CA ILE A 5 -12.84 -25.48 1.56
C ILE A 5 -12.13 -26.77 1.99
N PHE A 6 -12.90 -27.85 2.14
CA PHE A 6 -12.38 -29.16 2.61
C PHE A 6 -11.56 -29.08 3.92
N GLY A 7 -12.03 -28.30 4.89
CA GLY A 7 -11.36 -28.16 6.20
C GLY A 7 -10.07 -27.32 6.21
N ARG A 8 -9.59 -26.86 5.05
CA ARG A 8 -8.47 -25.92 4.93
C ARG A 8 -8.97 -24.50 4.82
N ALA A 9 -8.40 -23.60 5.61
CA ALA A 9 -8.62 -22.16 5.44
C ALA A 9 -7.83 -21.67 4.22
N ILE A 10 -8.54 -21.18 3.22
CA ILE A 10 -7.98 -20.58 2.01
C ILE A 10 -8.30 -19.09 2.06
N HIS A 11 -7.24 -18.27 2.03
CA HIS A 11 -7.39 -16.83 1.89
C HIS A 11 -7.64 -16.50 0.43
N ILE A 12 -8.86 -16.03 0.12
CA ILE A 12 -9.17 -15.47 -1.19
C ILE A 12 -8.98 -13.95 -1.09
N PRO A 13 -7.99 -13.38 -1.80
CA PRO A 13 -7.84 -11.93 -1.86
C PRO A 13 -8.97 -11.35 -2.71
N LEU A 14 -9.95 -10.72 -2.05
CA LEU A 14 -11.09 -10.07 -2.72
C LEU A 14 -10.63 -8.98 -3.70
N ASN A 15 -9.49 -8.34 -3.39
CA ASN A 15 -8.83 -7.34 -4.24
C ASN A 15 -8.52 -7.88 -5.65
N GLY A 16 -8.34 -9.20 -5.78
CA GLY A 16 -8.09 -9.81 -7.06
C GLY A 16 -9.31 -9.97 -7.94
N LEU A 17 -10.53 -9.94 -7.41
CA LEU A 17 -11.75 -10.05 -8.22
C LEU A 17 -12.41 -8.69 -8.44
N ASN A 18 -11.98 -7.65 -7.72
CA ASN A 18 -12.50 -6.31 -7.85
C ASN A 18 -11.92 -5.60 -9.10
N VAL A 19 -12.77 -5.44 -10.12
CA VAL A 19 -12.41 -4.81 -11.40
C VAL A 19 -11.95 -3.37 -11.19
N SER A 20 -12.65 -2.59 -10.36
CA SER A 20 -12.31 -1.19 -10.07
C SER A 20 -10.92 -1.08 -9.44
N ARG A 21 -10.61 -1.89 -8.41
CA ARG A 21 -9.28 -1.87 -7.79
C ARG A 21 -8.16 -2.30 -8.75
N ARG A 22 -8.42 -3.20 -9.70
CA ARG A 22 -7.45 -3.55 -10.76
C ARG A 22 -7.19 -2.37 -11.71
N LEU A 23 -8.22 -1.61 -12.06
CA LEU A 23 -8.09 -0.43 -12.92
C LEU A 23 -7.32 0.68 -12.20
N GLU A 24 -7.66 0.95 -10.94
CA GLU A 24 -6.95 1.90 -10.08
C GLU A 24 -5.47 1.53 -9.96
N PHE A 25 -5.16 0.28 -9.61
CA PHE A 25 -3.78 -0.19 -9.55
C PHE A 25 -3.03 0.07 -10.86
N ARG A 26 -3.64 -0.24 -12.01
CA ARG A 26 -3.02 0.01 -13.31
C ARG A 26 -2.76 1.50 -13.55
N LEU A 27 -3.71 2.37 -13.22
CA LEU A 27 -3.57 3.82 -13.39
C LEU A 27 -2.50 4.40 -12.48
N LEU A 28 -2.48 3.99 -11.21
CA LEU A 28 -1.46 4.41 -10.25
C LEU A 28 -0.07 3.96 -10.69
N MET A 29 0.10 2.71 -11.12
CA MET A 29 1.39 2.22 -11.62
C MET A 29 1.86 2.98 -12.86
N ARG A 30 0.94 3.33 -13.77
CA ARG A 30 1.25 4.17 -14.94
C ARG A 30 1.65 5.59 -14.55
N TYR A 31 1.01 6.18 -13.54
CA TYR A 31 1.35 7.52 -13.05
C TYR A 31 2.72 7.55 -12.36
N LEU A 32 3.00 6.54 -11.54
CA LEU A 32 4.28 6.42 -10.86
C LEU A 32 5.43 6.21 -11.85
N ASP A 33 5.17 5.52 -12.97
CA ASP A 33 6.14 5.29 -14.05
C ASP A 33 7.47 4.75 -13.49
N LEU A 34 7.35 3.65 -12.73
CA LEU A 34 8.47 3.06 -12.02
C LEU A 34 9.43 2.37 -12.99
N ASP A 35 10.73 2.61 -12.83
CA ASP A 35 11.78 1.97 -13.63
C ASP A 35 12.50 0.83 -12.90
N GLY A 36 12.25 0.66 -11.61
CA GLY A 36 12.82 -0.40 -10.79
C GLY A 36 13.89 0.08 -9.81
N GLU A 37 14.27 1.37 -9.84
CA GLU A 37 15.25 1.94 -8.92
C GLU A 37 14.59 2.57 -7.68
N GLU A 38 13.26 2.72 -7.68
CA GLU A 38 12.55 3.47 -6.64
C GLU A 38 12.39 2.69 -5.33
N ARG A 39 12.49 3.44 -4.21
CA ARG A 39 11.95 3.00 -2.92
C ARG A 39 10.49 3.43 -2.82
N LEU A 40 9.59 2.45 -2.79
CA LEU A 40 8.14 2.64 -2.79
C LEU A 40 7.54 2.38 -1.40
N LEU A 41 6.70 3.31 -0.93
CA LEU A 41 5.86 3.17 0.26
C LEU A 41 4.42 2.80 -0.13
N ASP A 42 3.92 1.67 0.35
CA ASP A 42 2.52 1.25 0.19
C ASP A 42 1.71 1.66 1.43
N VAL A 43 0.81 2.61 1.23
CA VAL A 43 -0.02 3.27 2.24
C VAL A 43 -1.20 2.38 2.59
N ALA A 44 -1.38 2.07 3.89
CA ALA A 44 -2.44 1.18 4.36
C ALA A 44 -2.47 -0.15 3.56
N CYS A 45 -1.31 -0.81 3.47
CA CYS A 45 -1.05 -1.93 2.55
C CYS A 45 -1.91 -3.18 2.79
N GLY A 46 -2.61 -3.25 3.92
CA GLY A 46 -3.58 -4.28 4.18
C GLY A 46 -2.97 -5.67 4.26
N ASP A 47 -3.53 -6.59 3.46
CA ASP A 47 -3.07 -7.97 3.36
C ASP A 47 -1.91 -8.15 2.36
N GLY A 48 -1.34 -7.06 1.86
CA GLY A 48 -0.17 -7.05 0.99
C GLY A 48 -0.44 -7.47 -0.46
N TYR A 49 -1.71 -7.60 -0.86
CA TYR A 49 -2.05 -8.07 -2.20
C TYR A 49 -1.46 -7.18 -3.31
N TRP A 50 -1.57 -5.86 -3.17
CA TRP A 50 -1.02 -4.91 -4.13
C TRP A 50 0.48 -4.74 -3.94
N SER A 51 0.97 -4.71 -2.70
CA SER A 51 2.40 -4.62 -2.42
C SER A 51 3.19 -5.74 -3.10
N ASN A 52 2.72 -6.99 -3.06
CA ASN A 52 3.36 -8.13 -3.73
C ASN A 52 3.47 -7.97 -5.25
N ARG A 53 2.60 -7.16 -5.88
CA ARG A 53 2.70 -6.89 -7.32
C ARG A 53 3.70 -5.78 -7.62
N MET A 54 3.95 -4.90 -6.67
CA MET A 54 4.88 -3.79 -6.83
C MET A 54 6.32 -4.22 -6.58
N THR A 55 6.56 -5.32 -5.84
CA THR A 55 7.92 -5.82 -5.54
C THR A 55 8.74 -6.20 -6.77
N SER A 56 8.10 -6.49 -7.91
CA SER A 56 8.81 -6.76 -9.17
C SER A 56 9.01 -5.52 -10.04
N ARG A 57 8.69 -4.32 -9.53
CA ARG A 57 8.65 -3.05 -10.29
C ARG A 57 9.42 -1.93 -9.61
N ALA A 58 10.01 -2.18 -8.44
CA ALA A 58 10.66 -1.19 -7.61
C ALA A 58 11.83 -1.84 -6.87
N ALA A 59 12.86 -1.07 -6.52
CA ALA A 59 14.04 -1.57 -5.82
C ALA A 59 13.69 -2.07 -4.42
N ALA A 60 12.74 -1.38 -3.77
CA ALA A 60 12.23 -1.76 -2.47
C ALA A 60 10.76 -1.37 -2.32
N VAL A 61 9.97 -2.27 -1.72
CA VAL A 61 8.58 -1.97 -1.34
C VAL A 61 8.44 -2.16 0.15
N VAL A 62 8.06 -1.07 0.84
CA VAL A 62 7.72 -1.10 2.27
C VAL A 62 6.24 -0.76 2.38
N GLY A 63 5.48 -1.61 3.08
CA GLY A 63 4.08 -1.33 3.38
C GLY A 63 3.87 -0.97 4.85
N PHE A 64 2.86 -0.17 5.14
CA PHE A 64 2.39 0.01 6.51
C PHE A 64 0.88 -0.13 6.64
N ASP A 65 0.42 -0.58 7.80
CA ASP A 65 -1.01 -0.68 8.14
C ASP A 65 -1.19 -0.68 9.66
N PHE A 66 -2.26 -0.06 10.19
CA PHE A 66 -2.51 -0.05 11.63
C PHE A 66 -2.97 -1.43 12.15
N ASN A 67 -3.56 -2.25 11.26
CA ASN A 67 -4.12 -3.55 11.57
C ASN A 67 -3.06 -4.66 11.51
N GLN A 68 -2.58 -5.04 12.69
CA GLN A 68 -1.59 -6.10 12.85
C GLN A 68 -1.99 -7.44 12.20
N ASN A 69 -3.29 -7.78 12.16
CA ASN A 69 -3.75 -9.04 11.57
C ASN A 69 -3.59 -9.03 10.05
N ARG A 70 -3.81 -7.89 9.40
CA ARG A 70 -3.59 -7.74 7.96
C ARG A 70 -2.11 -7.75 7.62
N LEU A 71 -1.26 -7.07 8.41
CA LEU A 71 0.20 -7.15 8.23
C LEU A 71 0.75 -8.58 8.36
N ARG A 72 0.19 -9.40 9.27
CA ARG A 72 0.56 -10.83 9.33
C ARG A 72 0.23 -11.57 8.04
N GLN A 73 -0.85 -11.20 7.34
CA GLN A 73 -1.18 -11.75 6.03
C GLN A 73 -0.26 -11.19 4.94
N ALA A 74 0.03 -9.87 4.97
CA ALA A 74 0.96 -9.22 4.04
C ALA A 74 2.32 -9.89 4.03
N ARG A 75 2.89 -10.20 5.21
CA ARG A 75 4.17 -10.92 5.31
C ARG A 75 4.14 -12.33 4.71
N LYS A 76 2.97 -12.99 4.68
CA LYS A 76 2.81 -14.32 4.08
C LYS A 76 2.61 -14.25 2.56
N LEU A 77 1.82 -13.28 2.10
CA LEU A 77 1.43 -13.13 0.70
C LEU A 77 2.50 -12.41 -0.12
N ALA A 78 3.08 -11.35 0.44
CA ALA A 78 4.06 -10.49 -0.18
C ALA A 78 5.47 -10.79 0.34
N LYS A 79 5.96 -11.99 0.02
CA LYS A 79 7.24 -12.52 0.55
C LYS A 79 8.46 -11.66 0.23
N PHE A 80 8.37 -10.85 -0.82
CA PHE A 80 9.45 -9.98 -1.30
C PHE A 80 9.31 -8.53 -0.81
N LEU A 81 8.40 -8.25 0.12
CA LEU A 81 8.38 -6.96 0.79
C LEU A 81 9.71 -6.70 1.49
N SER A 82 10.27 -5.52 1.26
CA SER A 82 11.44 -5.03 2.00
C SER A 82 11.08 -4.68 3.44
N GLY A 83 9.80 -4.40 3.73
CA GLY A 83 9.32 -4.16 5.08
C GLY A 83 7.80 -4.10 5.21
N ALA A 84 7.30 -4.40 6.41
CA ALA A 84 5.89 -4.30 6.78
C ALA A 84 5.77 -3.73 8.20
N ILE A 85 5.35 -2.46 8.31
CA ILE A 85 5.39 -1.66 9.54
C ILE A 85 3.97 -1.51 10.10
N ARG A 86 3.80 -1.73 11.41
CA ARG A 86 2.55 -1.38 12.09
C ARG A 86 2.63 0.05 12.57
N CYS A 87 1.89 0.95 11.94
CA CYS A 87 1.75 2.33 12.38
C CYS A 87 0.46 2.95 11.87
N ASP A 88 0.16 4.13 12.41
CA ASP A 88 -0.93 4.97 11.97
C ASP A 88 -0.43 5.93 10.87
N ALA A 89 -1.24 6.20 9.85
CA ALA A 89 -0.87 7.11 8.76
C ALA A 89 -0.63 8.55 9.22
N HIS A 90 -1.20 8.95 10.37
CA HIS A 90 -1.05 10.28 10.95
C HIS A 90 0.27 10.45 11.73
N ASP A 91 1.02 9.37 12.01
CA ASP A 91 2.31 9.43 12.70
C ASP A 91 3.21 8.28 12.24
N LEU A 92 3.98 8.53 11.18
CA LEU A 92 4.81 7.53 10.55
C LEU A 92 6.17 7.43 11.26
N PRO A 93 6.55 6.27 11.82
CA PRO A 93 7.87 6.04 12.43
C PRO A 93 8.95 5.83 11.35
N ILE A 94 8.97 6.73 10.38
CA ILE A 94 9.78 6.70 9.16
C ILE A 94 10.50 8.05 9.08
N LYS A 95 11.79 8.02 8.75
CA LYS A 95 12.57 9.24 8.55
C LYS A 95 12.04 10.07 7.37
N SER A 96 12.19 11.38 7.44
CA SER A 96 11.87 12.27 6.32
C SER A 96 12.70 11.92 5.09
N ALA A 97 12.16 12.14 3.89
CA ALA A 97 12.84 11.89 2.62
C ALA A 97 13.41 10.46 2.43
N ALA A 98 12.72 9.45 2.96
CA ALA A 98 13.12 8.05 2.89
C ALA A 98 12.67 7.32 1.62
N PHE A 99 11.62 7.81 0.95
CA PHE A 99 10.98 7.16 -0.19
C PHE A 99 10.98 8.04 -1.44
N ASP A 100 11.12 7.41 -2.60
CA ASP A 100 11.02 8.05 -3.92
C ASP A 100 9.56 8.20 -4.33
N CYS A 101 8.74 7.19 -4.00
CA CYS A 101 7.34 7.12 -4.36
C CYS A 101 6.48 6.61 -3.20
N SER A 102 5.23 7.05 -3.14
CA SER A 102 4.23 6.56 -2.20
C SER A 102 2.92 6.30 -2.95
N VAL A 103 2.27 5.18 -2.65
CA VAL A 103 1.06 4.73 -3.32
C VAL A 103 0.03 4.23 -2.32
N GLY A 104 -1.24 4.53 -2.56
CA GLY A 104 -2.35 4.07 -1.73
C GLY A 104 -3.60 3.86 -2.56
N ILE A 105 -4.28 2.73 -2.35
CA ILE A 105 -5.46 2.34 -3.13
C ILE A 105 -6.68 2.37 -2.23
N CYS A 106 -7.52 3.39 -2.37
CA CYS A 106 -8.73 3.64 -1.58
C CYS A 106 -8.44 3.62 -0.08
N VAL A 107 -7.67 4.62 0.34
CA VAL A 107 -7.13 4.73 1.69
C VAL A 107 -7.51 6.04 2.39
N LEU A 108 -7.74 7.12 1.63
CA LEU A 108 -7.87 8.46 2.19
C LEU A 108 -9.20 8.59 2.95
N GLU A 109 -10.26 8.00 2.42
CA GLU A 109 -11.61 7.93 3.01
C GLU A 109 -11.67 7.20 4.37
N HIS A 110 -10.58 6.52 4.75
CA HIS A 110 -10.46 5.82 6.02
C HIS A 110 -9.67 6.62 7.07
N PHE A 111 -9.07 7.74 6.67
CA PHE A 111 -8.33 8.59 7.59
C PHE A 111 -9.28 9.57 8.28
N LYS A 112 -8.97 9.89 9.53
CA LYS A 112 -9.77 10.82 10.33
C LYS A 112 -9.34 12.26 10.06
N ASP A 113 -8.05 12.46 9.83
CA ASP A 113 -7.44 13.73 9.48
C ASP A 113 -6.55 13.54 8.25
N ASP A 114 -7.20 13.58 7.09
CA ASP A 114 -6.57 13.37 5.78
C ASP A 114 -5.42 14.34 5.56
N LEU A 115 -5.55 15.59 6.03
CA LEU A 115 -4.51 16.60 5.89
C LEU A 115 -3.26 16.23 6.70
N LYS A 116 -3.43 15.74 7.94
CA LYS A 116 -2.29 15.27 8.74
C LYS A 116 -1.65 14.04 8.11
N ALA A 117 -2.44 13.08 7.63
CA ALA A 117 -1.90 11.91 6.92
C ALA A 117 -1.12 12.32 5.65
N LEU A 118 -1.67 13.23 4.84
CA LEU A 118 -0.99 13.76 3.65
C LEU A 118 0.30 14.51 3.98
N ARG A 119 0.35 15.24 5.12
CA ARG A 119 1.59 15.87 5.59
C ARG A 119 2.65 14.84 5.94
N GLU A 120 2.29 13.76 6.62
CA GLU A 120 3.21 12.65 6.93
C GLU A 120 3.71 11.95 5.66
N LEU A 121 2.81 11.65 4.72
CA LEU A 121 3.18 11.08 3.41
C LEU A 121 4.12 12.01 2.64
N ARG A 122 3.85 13.32 2.64
CA ARG A 122 4.72 14.31 2.03
C ARG A 122 6.09 14.39 2.72
N ARG A 123 6.15 14.25 4.04
CA ARG A 123 7.38 14.30 4.84
C ARG A 123 8.31 13.13 4.55
N VAL A 124 7.77 11.92 4.42
CA VAL A 124 8.56 10.71 4.17
C VAL A 124 9.03 10.60 2.72
N LEU A 125 8.41 11.35 1.80
CA LEU A 125 8.86 11.46 0.41
C LEU A 125 10.08 12.39 0.26
N LYS A 126 11.02 11.99 -0.61
CA LYS A 126 12.12 12.86 -1.05
C LYS A 126 11.57 14.12 -1.74
N PRO A 127 12.32 15.23 -1.77
CA PRO A 127 12.00 16.35 -2.65
C PRO A 127 11.83 15.87 -4.10
N GLY A 128 10.71 16.21 -4.74
CA GLY A 128 10.37 15.72 -6.08
C GLY A 128 9.78 14.30 -6.14
N GLY A 129 9.63 13.62 -4.99
CA GLY A 129 9.02 12.30 -4.92
C GLY A 129 7.54 12.31 -5.31
N LYS A 130 7.05 11.20 -5.87
CA LYS A 130 5.68 11.06 -6.37
C LYS A 130 4.75 10.49 -5.30
N LEU A 131 3.56 11.07 -5.20
CA LEU A 131 2.45 10.54 -4.40
C LEU A 131 1.29 10.19 -5.32
N ALA A 132 0.78 8.96 -5.27
CA ALA A 132 -0.34 8.49 -6.07
C ALA A 132 -1.39 7.83 -5.17
N LEU A 133 -2.59 8.39 -5.08
CA LEU A 133 -3.66 7.91 -4.22
C LEU A 133 -4.96 7.76 -5.01
N THR A 134 -5.74 6.73 -4.69
CA THR A 134 -7.18 6.68 -5.02
C THR A 134 -8.01 6.80 -3.76
N VAL A 135 -9.22 7.32 -3.91
CA VAL A 135 -10.20 7.51 -2.84
C VAL A 135 -11.58 7.18 -3.41
N ASP A 136 -12.40 6.47 -2.66
CA ASP A 136 -13.81 6.32 -3.00
C ASP A 136 -14.54 7.65 -2.79
N SER A 137 -15.07 8.24 -3.87
CA SER A 137 -15.89 9.45 -3.82
C SER A 137 -17.36 9.11 -4.05
N PHE A 138 -18.24 9.59 -3.16
CA PHE A 138 -19.70 9.44 -3.28
C PHE A 138 -20.33 10.46 -4.25
N THR A 139 -19.71 10.69 -5.40
CA THR A 139 -20.28 11.54 -6.47
C THR A 139 -20.99 10.72 -7.52
#